data_AF-A0A3M0YAL3-F1
#
_entry.id   AF-A0A3M0YAL3-F1
#
_cell.length_a   1.000
_cell.length_b   1.000
_cell.length_c   1.000
_cell.angle_alpha   90.00
_cell.angle_beta   90.00
_cell.angle_gamma   90.00
#
_symmetry.space_group_name_H-M   'P 1'
#
loop_
_entity.id
_entity.type
_entity.pdbx_description
1 polymer ?
#
loop_
_entity_poly.entity_id
_entity_poly.type
_entity_poly.pdbx_seq_one_letter_code
_entity_poly.pdbx_strand_id
1 'polypeptide(L)'
;MKDDTALEQLRTLIGQRVLFEGYLCRVIEVLEDGPSLVLLDTEKPNIQPNQYGEAHRLAPRTFTVPVWDEEQGTLHPQFLELEFLEP
;
A
#
# COMPACT_ATOMS: atom_id res chain seq x y z
N MET A 1 18.35 -18.19 3.06
CA MET A 1 17.35 -19.16 2.56
C MET A 1 16.15 -19.29 3.54
N LYS A 2 15.78 -18.21 4.25
CA LYS A 2 14.55 -18.15 5.06
C LYS A 2 13.58 -17.06 4.58
N ASP A 3 14.02 -16.21 3.65
CA ASP A 3 13.34 -14.97 3.30
C ASP A 3 12.53 -15.07 2.00
N ASP A 4 12.89 -15.98 1.09
CA ASP A 4 12.18 -16.18 -0.19
C ASP A 4 10.69 -16.49 0.01
N THR A 5 10.35 -17.44 0.88
CA THR A 5 8.95 -17.85 1.07
C THR A 5 8.11 -16.74 1.70
N ALA A 6 8.66 -15.96 2.62
CA ALA A 6 7.96 -14.84 3.24
C ALA A 6 7.72 -13.70 2.24
N LEU A 7 8.72 -13.42 1.40
CA LEU A 7 8.60 -12.44 0.33
C LEU A 7 7.60 -12.87 -0.74
N GLU A 8 7.60 -14.15 -1.12
CA GLU A 8 6.61 -14.71 -2.04
C GLU A 8 5.19 -14.58 -1.48
N GLN A 9 5.00 -14.82 -0.18
CA GLN A 9 3.71 -14.57 0.49
C GLN A 9 3.30 -13.11 0.42
N LEU A 10 4.19 -12.16 0.72
CA LEU A 10 3.88 -10.73 0.59
C LEU A 10 3.51 -10.34 -0.84
N ARG A 11 4.19 -10.91 -1.84
CA ARG A 11 3.87 -10.66 -3.26
C ARG A 11 2.47 -11.16 -3.63
N THR A 12 1.93 -12.19 -2.95
CA THR A 12 0.53 -12.60 -3.17
C THR A 12 -0.49 -11.52 -2.75
N LEU A 13 -0.09 -10.56 -1.92
CA LEU A 13 -0.93 -9.45 -1.51
C LEU A 13 -1.06 -8.38 -2.61
N ILE A 14 -0.18 -8.38 -3.61
CA ILE A 14 -0.25 -7.42 -4.72
C ILE A 14 -1.60 -7.56 -5.42
N GLY A 15 -2.28 -6.43 -5.57
CA GLY A 15 -3.60 -6.34 -6.18
C GLY A 15 -4.76 -6.48 -5.19
N GLN A 16 -4.52 -6.88 -3.93
CA GLN A 16 -5.54 -6.92 -2.87
C GLN A 16 -5.98 -5.51 -2.48
N ARG A 17 -7.25 -5.40 -2.08
CA ARG A 17 -7.83 -4.16 -1.53
C ARG A 17 -7.68 -4.17 -0.01
N VAL A 18 -7.24 -3.05 0.53
CA VAL A 18 -7.02 -2.88 1.97
C VAL A 18 -7.57 -1.54 2.43
N LEU A 19 -8.11 -1.47 3.63
CA LEU A 19 -8.36 -0.21 4.31
C LEU A 19 -7.12 0.14 5.14
N PHE A 20 -6.57 1.33 4.93
CA PHE A 20 -5.42 1.82 5.69
C PHE A 20 -5.67 3.26 6.14
N GLU A 21 -5.65 3.51 7.45
CA GLU A 21 -5.96 4.82 8.06
C GLU A 21 -7.27 5.45 7.55
N GLY A 22 -8.26 4.62 7.20
CA GLY A 22 -9.55 5.04 6.65
C GLY A 22 -9.57 5.28 5.14
N TYR A 23 -8.46 5.10 4.42
CA TYR A 23 -8.39 5.19 2.96
C TYR A 23 -8.56 3.82 2.31
N LEU A 24 -9.41 3.75 1.28
CA LEU A 24 -9.55 2.55 0.48
C LEU A 24 -8.38 2.43 -0.48
N CYS A 25 -7.47 1.53 -0.17
CA CYS A 25 -6.22 1.36 -0.88
C CYS A 25 -6.14 0.02 -1.63
N ARG A 26 -5.18 -0.06 -2.54
CA ARG A 26 -4.77 -1.30 -3.21
C ARG A 26 -3.27 -1.50 -3.05
N VAL A 27 -2.86 -2.72 -2.72
CA VAL A 27 -1.43 -3.06 -2.71
C VAL A 27 -0.94 -3.10 -4.17
N ILE A 28 0.10 -2.34 -4.49
CA ILE A 28 0.64 -2.23 -5.85
C ILE A 28 2.07 -2.76 -5.99
N GLU A 29 2.82 -2.81 -4.88
CA GLU A 29 4.22 -3.23 -4.90
C GLU A 29 4.64 -3.76 -3.52
N VAL A 30 5.68 -4.60 -3.51
CA VAL A 30 6.36 -5.07 -2.30
C VAL A 30 7.85 -4.74 -2.44
N LEU A 31 8.37 -3.95 -1.52
CA LEU A 31 9.80 -3.64 -1.44
C LEU A 31 10.53 -4.78 -0.72
N GLU A 32 11.73 -5.14 -1.17
CA GLU A 32 12.44 -6.34 -0.72
C GLU A 32 13.46 -6.07 0.39
N ASP A 33 14.09 -4.89 0.35
CA ASP A 33 15.08 -4.42 1.34
C ASP A 33 14.32 -3.68 2.46
N GLY A 34 14.10 -4.36 3.59
CA GLY A 34 13.14 -3.94 4.62
C GLY A 34 11.70 -4.11 4.13
N PRO A 35 11.12 -5.33 4.21
CA PRO A 35 9.93 -5.66 3.45
C PRO A 35 8.80 -4.70 3.79
N SER A 36 8.28 -4.05 2.75
CA SER A 36 7.26 -3.00 2.89
C SER A 36 6.22 -3.14 1.78
N LEU A 37 4.97 -2.87 2.09
CA LEU A 37 3.88 -2.81 1.11
C LEU A 37 3.71 -1.38 0.62
N VAL A 38 3.64 -1.20 -0.70
CA VAL A 38 3.23 0.07 -1.29
C VAL A 38 1.74 -0.01 -1.60
N LEU A 39 0.99 0.91 -1.01
CA LEU A 39 -0.44 1.05 -1.17
C LEU A 39 -0.75 2.24 -2.07
N LEU A 40 -1.74 2.08 -2.92
CA LEU A 40 -2.29 3.12 -3.78
C LEU A 40 -3.70 3.47 -3.31
N ASP A 41 -3.94 4.73 -2.98
CA ASP A 41 -5.28 5.23 -2.72
C ASP A 41 -6.15 5.05 -3.98
N THR A 42 -7.27 4.35 -3.82
CA THR A 42 -8.23 4.08 -4.88
C THR A 42 -9.48 4.95 -4.79
N GLU A 43 -9.60 5.76 -3.73
CA GLU A 43 -10.63 6.79 -3.68
C GLU A 43 -10.36 7.82 -4.78
N LYS A 44 -11.41 8.15 -5.54
CA LYS A 44 -11.28 8.81 -6.84
C LYS A 44 -10.42 10.07 -6.74
N PRO A 45 -9.42 10.27 -7.63
CA PRO A 45 -8.91 11.60 -7.86
C PRO A 45 -10.09 12.42 -8.38
N ASN A 46 -10.50 13.44 -7.63
CA ASN A 46 -11.54 14.37 -8.02
C ASN A 46 -11.02 15.23 -9.18
N ILE A 47 -10.90 14.63 -10.37
CA ILE A 47 -10.54 15.29 -11.61
C ILE A 47 -11.78 16.04 -12.07
N GLN A 48 -12.00 17.22 -11.50
CA GLN A 48 -12.90 18.20 -12.06
C GLN A 48 -12.20 18.83 -13.28
N PRO A 49 -12.78 18.79 -14.48
CA PRO A 49 -12.23 19.49 -15.63
C PRO A 49 -12.41 21.00 -15.41
N ASN A 50 -11.32 21.74 -15.17
CA ASN A 50 -11.35 23.19 -15.36
C ASN A 50 -11.19 23.49 -16.86
N GLN A 51 -12.03 24.36 -17.43
CA GLN A 51 -12.02 24.67 -18.87
C GLN A 51 -10.82 25.52 -19.32
N TYR A 52 -9.80 25.69 -18.48
CA TYR A 52 -8.69 26.63 -18.68
C TYR A 52 -7.31 25.97 -18.89
N GLY A 53 -7.23 24.64 -19.02
CA GLY A 53 -6.00 23.98 -19.50
C GLY A 53 -4.90 23.81 -18.45
N GLU A 54 -5.15 24.11 -17.18
CA GLU A 54 -4.24 23.76 -16.09
C GLU A 54 -4.53 22.33 -15.65
N ALA A 55 -3.75 21.38 -16.20
CA ALA A 55 -3.77 19.99 -15.78
C ALA A 55 -3.19 19.86 -14.36
N HIS A 56 -3.95 20.24 -13.33
CA HIS A 56 -3.70 19.77 -11.96
C HIS A 56 -4.05 18.28 -11.89
N ARG A 57 -3.17 17.46 -12.45
CA ARG A 57 -3.16 16.03 -12.17
C ARG A 57 -2.70 15.90 -10.72
N LEU A 58 -3.64 15.81 -9.79
CA LEU A 58 -3.35 15.30 -8.45
C LEU A 58 -2.82 13.88 -8.66
N ALA A 59 -1.51 13.69 -8.43
CA ALA A 59 -0.94 12.36 -8.45
C ALA A 59 -1.70 11.49 -7.44
N PRO A 60 -1.98 10.21 -7.76
CA PRO A 60 -2.59 9.31 -6.80
C PRO A 60 -1.76 9.26 -5.52
N ARG A 61 -2.41 9.31 -4.37
CA ARG A 61 -1.73 9.21 -3.08
C ARG A 61 -1.23 7.78 -2.89
N THR A 62 0.04 7.63 -2.50
CA THR A 62 0.64 6.33 -2.15
C THR A 62 1.08 6.32 -0.70
N PHE A 63 1.07 5.14 -0.10
CA PHE A 63 1.53 4.90 1.27
C PHE A 63 2.53 3.75 1.27
N THR A 64 3.57 3.83 2.10
CA THR A 64 4.52 2.74 2.31
C THR A 64 4.33 2.21 3.72
N VAL A 65 3.98 0.94 3.85
CA VAL A 65 3.70 0.28 5.12
C VAL A 65 4.79 -0.79 5.36
N PRO A 66 5.71 -0.58 6.32
CA PRO A 66 6.70 -1.59 6.65
C PRO A 66 6.01 -2.83 7.24
N VAL A 67 6.51 -4.02 6.91
CA VAL A 67 5.98 -5.31 7.39
C VAL A 67 6.60 -5.66 8.74
N TRP A 68 7.90 -5.42 8.91
CA TRP A 68 8.64 -5.71 10.14
C TRP A 68 9.08 -4.43 10.85
N ASP A 69 9.08 -4.50 12.17
CA ASP A 69 9.75 -3.57 13.06
C ASP A 69 11.21 -4.02 13.22
N GLU A 70 12.15 -3.22 12.72
CA GLU A 70 13.58 -3.54 12.74
C GLU A 70 14.18 -3.53 14.16
N GLU A 71 13.57 -2.81 15.10
CA GLU A 71 14.04 -2.70 16.49
C GLU A 71 13.53 -3.85 17.35
N GLN A 72 12.29 -4.30 17.14
CA GLN A 72 11.64 -5.32 17.96
C GLN A 72 11.62 -6.71 17.32
N GLY A 73 11.88 -6.83 16.02
CA GLY A 73 11.81 -8.10 15.29
C GLY A 73 10.39 -8.69 15.24
N THR A 74 9.37 -7.83 15.31
CA THR A 74 7.94 -8.20 15.28
C THR A 74 7.24 -7.49 14.13
N LEU A 75 6.00 -7.88 13.82
CA LEU A 75 5.23 -7.20 12.75
C LEU A 75 5.03 -5.73 13.12
N HIS A 76 5.24 -4.85 12.14
CA HIS A 76 5.07 -3.43 12.36
C HIS A 76 3.59 -3.09 12.67
N PRO A 77 3.29 -2.19 13.61
CA PRO A 77 1.92 -1.84 13.97
C PRO A 77 1.06 -1.42 12.78
N GLN A 78 1.61 -0.61 11.86
CA GLN A 78 0.89 -0.19 10.65
C GLN A 78 0.50 -1.36 9.74
N PHE A 79 1.29 -2.43 9.70
CA PHE A 79 0.94 -3.64 8.96
C PHE A 79 -0.21 -4.40 9.64
N LEU A 80 -0.21 -4.43 10.97
CA LEU A 80 -1.28 -5.04 11.77
C LEU A 80 -2.62 -4.27 11.68
N GLU A 81 -2.57 -2.98 11.38
CA GLU A 81 -3.75 -2.14 11.15
C GLU A 81 -4.36 -2.29 9.76
N LEU A 82 -3.71 -3.03 8.84
CA LEU A 82 -4.27 -3.28 7.52
C LEU A 82 -5.51 -4.18 7.60
N GLU A 83 -6.63 -3.64 7.17
CA GLU A 83 -7.85 -4.42 7.04
C GLU A 83 -8.00 -4.90 5.59
N PHE A 84 -7.78 -6.19 5.36
CA PHE A 84 -7.96 -6.80 4.04
C PHE A 84 -9.45 -6.92 3.73
N LEU A 85 -9.86 -6.31 2.64
CA LEU A 85 -11.23 -6.41 2.15
C LEU A 85 -11.31 -7.66 1.28
N GLU A 86 -12.03 -8.68 1.75
CA GLU A 86 -12.25 -9.91 0.98
C GLU A 86 -12.81 -9.57 -0.43
N PRO A 87 -12.41 -10.31 -1.47
CA PRO A 87 -12.83 -10.07 -2.85
C PRO A 87 -14.32 -10.27 -3.11
#